data_AF-A0A0L8GBL1-F1
#
_entry.id   AF-A0A0L8GBL1-F1
#
_cell.length_a   1.000
_cell.length_b   1.000
_cell.length_c   1.000
_cell.angle_alpha   90.00
_cell.angle_beta   90.00
_cell.angle_gamma   90.00
#
_symmetry.space_group_name_H-M   'P 1'
#
loop_
_entity.id
_entity.type
_entity.pdbx_description
1 polymer ?
#
loop_
_entity_poly.entity_id
_entity_poly.type
_entity_poly.pdbx_seq_one_letter_code
_entity_poly.pdbx_strand_id
1 'polypeptide(L)'
;MINNFPGEGRQYLSSDTIVDRNYHQYPQDFLNNLNPSGLLMHRISLKKYCPIMLLRNFDPANGHCNGTRYTVTQLNSHVIEAVIAIGAHSGKRLFISRIPLVPSDNQFPFQL
;
A
#
# COMPACT_ATOMS: atom_id res chain seq x y z
N MET A 1 15.11 -3.40 -10.27
CA MET A 1 14.43 -4.58 -9.71
C MET A 1 13.02 -4.76 -10.28
N ILE A 2 12.08 -3.79 -10.13
CA ILE A 2 10.73 -3.91 -10.72
C ILE A 2 10.74 -3.96 -12.25
N ASN A 3 11.67 -3.27 -12.91
CA ASN A 3 11.78 -3.23 -14.37
C ASN A 3 12.11 -4.59 -15.01
N ASN A 4 12.62 -5.53 -14.20
CA ASN A 4 12.99 -6.86 -14.67
C ASN A 4 11.76 -7.78 -14.84
N PHE A 5 10.60 -7.38 -14.30
CA PHE A 5 9.36 -8.13 -14.50
C PHE A 5 8.72 -7.76 -15.85
N PRO A 6 8.18 -8.75 -16.58
CA PRO A 6 7.53 -8.51 -17.86
C PRO A 6 6.20 -7.76 -17.70
N GLY A 7 5.74 -7.15 -18.78
CA GLY A 7 4.48 -6.42 -18.85
C GLY A 7 4.58 -4.95 -18.44
N GLU A 8 3.46 -4.25 -18.62
CA GLU A 8 3.34 -2.84 -18.27
C GLU A 8 3.31 -2.63 -16.75
N GLY A 9 4.03 -1.61 -16.31
CA GLY A 9 3.96 -1.14 -14.93
C GLY A 9 2.69 -0.35 -14.70
N ARG A 10 2.06 -0.55 -13.55
CA ARG A 10 0.98 0.29 -13.06
C ARG A 10 1.44 1.04 -11.83
N GLN A 11 1.09 2.32 -11.78
CA GLN A 11 1.30 3.16 -10.61
C GLN A 11 0.00 3.34 -9.85
N TYR A 12 0.11 3.33 -8.53
CA TYR A 12 -0.94 3.77 -7.63
C TYR A 12 -0.39 4.91 -6.81
N LEU A 13 -1.19 5.97 -6.71
CA LEU A 13 -0.93 7.12 -5.87
C LEU A 13 -1.77 7.01 -4.60
N SER A 14 -1.20 7.40 -3.46
CA SER A 14 -1.99 7.68 -2.27
C SER A 14 -2.86 8.91 -2.51
N SER A 15 -3.89 9.04 -1.69
CA SER A 15 -4.78 10.19 -1.69
C SER A 15 -4.83 10.66 -0.25
N ASP A 16 -3.78 11.37 0.14
CA ASP A 16 -3.60 11.85 1.51
C ASP A 16 -4.41 13.13 1.69
N THR A 17 -5.21 13.18 2.75
CA THR A 17 -6.00 14.34 3.15
C THR A 17 -5.55 14.80 4.51
N ILE A 18 -6.07 15.93 5.01
CA ILE A 18 -5.91 16.31 6.41
C ILE A 18 -7.31 16.34 7.02
N VAL A 19 -7.47 15.73 8.20
CA VAL A 19 -8.74 15.70 8.93
C VAL A 19 -8.93 16.97 9.79
N ASP A 20 -7.87 17.74 10.04
CA ASP A 20 -7.87 18.99 10.81
C ASP A 20 -8.50 20.19 10.06
N ARG A 21 -9.12 21.12 10.80
CA ARG A 21 -9.67 22.40 10.29
C ARG A 21 -8.61 23.29 9.66
N ASN A 22 -7.34 23.11 10.01
CA ASN A 22 -6.22 23.85 9.44
C ASN A 22 -5.70 23.29 8.10
N TYR A 23 -6.44 22.40 7.42
CA TYR A 23 -6.03 21.77 6.15
C TYR A 23 -5.53 22.76 5.09
N HIS A 24 -6.06 23.98 5.07
CA HIS A 24 -5.63 25.05 4.15
C HIS A 24 -4.16 25.48 4.32
N GLN A 25 -3.54 25.20 5.47
CA GLN A 25 -2.17 25.61 5.78
C GLN A 25 -1.12 24.68 5.15
N TYR A 26 -1.53 23.54 4.59
CA TYR A 26 -0.64 22.52 4.07
C TYR A 26 -0.94 22.24 2.59
N PRO A 27 -0.03 22.63 1.67
CA PRO A 27 -0.17 22.31 0.26
C PRO A 27 -0.19 20.80 0.02
N GLN A 28 -0.93 20.34 -0.99
CA GLN A 28 -0.98 18.92 -1.33
C GLN A 28 0.40 18.35 -1.73
N ASP A 29 1.27 19.16 -2.36
CA ASP A 29 2.64 18.76 -2.67
C ASP A 29 3.47 18.49 -1.41
N PHE A 30 3.20 19.20 -0.31
CA PHE A 30 3.85 18.91 0.97
C PHE A 30 3.40 17.55 1.49
N LEU A 31 2.08 17.27 1.44
CA LEU A 31 1.50 15.98 1.85
C LEU A 31 2.03 14.81 1.04
N ASN A 32 2.10 14.95 -0.28
CA ASN A 32 2.60 13.91 -1.20
C ASN A 32 4.09 13.58 -0.99
N ASN A 33 4.85 14.48 -0.35
CA ASN A 33 6.26 14.30 -0.04
C ASN A 33 6.51 13.81 1.40
N LEU A 34 5.46 13.67 2.21
CA LEU A 34 5.59 13.11 3.55
C LEU A 34 6.06 11.65 3.46
N ASN A 35 7.09 11.31 4.24
CA ASN A 35 7.56 9.93 4.41
C ASN A 35 7.56 9.49 5.89
N PRO A 36 6.41 9.54 6.58
CA PRO A 36 6.29 9.04 7.95
C PRO A 36 6.67 7.58 8.05
N SER A 37 7.33 7.22 9.15
CA SER A 37 7.56 5.82 9.47
C SER A 37 6.21 5.10 9.62
N GLY A 38 6.04 4.01 8.88
CA GLY A 38 4.82 3.18 8.94
C GLY A 38 3.72 3.55 7.94
N LEU A 39 3.85 4.62 7.15
CA LEU A 39 2.95 4.89 6.02
C LEU A 39 3.56 4.43 4.69
N LEU A 40 2.67 4.07 3.76
CA LEU A 40 3.08 3.68 2.41
C LEU A 40 3.58 4.94 1.68
N MET A 41 4.66 4.79 0.91
CA MET A 41 5.11 5.84 0.00
C MET A 41 3.93 6.36 -0.84
N HIS A 42 3.85 7.68 -1.04
CA HIS A 42 2.81 8.33 -1.83
C HIS A 42 2.60 7.68 -3.20
N ARG A 43 3.64 7.04 -3.75
CA ARG A 43 3.61 6.38 -5.04
C ARG A 43 4.16 4.97 -4.93
N ILE A 44 3.38 3.99 -5.40
CA ILE A 44 3.82 2.61 -5.57
C ILE A 44 3.72 2.19 -7.03
N SER A 45 4.81 1.62 -7.56
CA SER A 45 4.89 1.11 -8.93
C SER A 45 5.00 -0.41 -8.90
N LEU A 46 4.06 -1.10 -9.54
CA LEU A 46 3.98 -2.56 -9.55
C LEU A 46 3.94 -3.10 -10.98
N LYS A 47 4.38 -4.34 -11.16
CA LYS A 47 4.21 -5.11 -12.39
C LYS A 47 3.58 -6.47 -12.08
N LYS A 48 2.94 -7.08 -13.09
CA LYS A 48 2.43 -8.44 -12.95
C LYS A 48 3.59 -9.38 -12.59
N TYR A 49 3.32 -10.34 -11.70
CA TYR A 49 4.27 -11.32 -11.19
C TYR A 49 5.39 -10.78 -10.29
N CYS A 50 5.41 -9.48 -9.98
CA CYS A 50 6.38 -8.99 -9.00
C CYS A 50 5.99 -9.45 -7.58
N PRO A 51 6.98 -9.72 -6.72
CA PRO A 51 6.72 -9.98 -5.32
C PRO A 51 6.35 -8.69 -4.59
N ILE A 52 5.41 -8.76 -3.65
CA ILE A 52 5.04 -7.69 -2.72
C ILE A 52 4.94 -8.25 -1.30
N MET A 53 4.91 -7.37 -0.30
CA MET A 53 4.78 -7.75 1.11
C MET A 53 3.72 -6.88 1.77
N LEU A 54 2.87 -7.48 2.61
CA LEU A 54 1.98 -6.71 3.48
C LEU A 54 2.79 -6.08 4.61
N LEU A 55 2.60 -4.79 4.84
CA LEU A 55 3.24 -4.05 5.94
C LEU A 55 2.36 -3.92 7.19
N ARG A 56 1.15 -4.51 7.15
CA ARG A 56 0.17 -4.45 8.24
C ARG A 56 -0.70 -5.69 8.26
N ASN A 57 -1.28 -5.95 9.43
CA ASN A 57 -2.26 -7.00 9.62
C ASN A 57 -3.58 -6.61 8.94
N PHE A 58 -4.06 -7.46 8.04
CA PHE A 58 -5.34 -7.32 7.37
C PHE A 58 -6.32 -8.39 7.86
N ASP A 59 -5.91 -9.65 7.79
CA ASP A 59 -6.64 -10.81 8.30
C ASP A 59 -5.63 -11.90 8.71
N PRO A 60 -5.07 -11.81 9.94
CA PRO A 60 -4.06 -12.74 10.43
C PRO A 60 -4.55 -14.20 10.48
N ALA A 61 -5.84 -14.42 10.74
CA ALA A 61 -6.42 -15.76 10.81
C ALA A 61 -6.32 -16.50 9.47
N ASN A 62 -6.34 -15.76 8.35
CA ASN A 62 -6.17 -16.32 7.02
C ASN A 62 -4.74 -16.19 6.45
N GLY A 63 -3.78 -15.75 7.24
CA GLY A 63 -2.38 -15.56 6.81
C GLY A 63 -2.11 -14.21 6.14
N HIS A 64 -3.07 -13.28 6.16
CA HIS A 64 -2.91 -11.92 5.65
C HIS A 64 -2.38 -10.98 6.75
N CYS A 65 -1.20 -11.28 7.27
CA CYS A 65 -0.52 -10.52 8.31
C CYS A 65 0.67 -9.70 7.78
N ASN A 66 1.22 -8.85 8.65
CA ASN A 66 2.46 -8.13 8.37
C ASN A 66 3.59 -9.12 8.07
N GLY A 67 4.37 -8.85 7.02
CA GLY A 67 5.46 -9.71 6.55
C GLY A 67 5.04 -10.78 5.55
N THR A 68 3.75 -11.07 5.37
CA THR A 68 3.30 -12.03 4.36
C THR A 68 3.69 -11.56 2.97
N ARG A 69 4.39 -12.43 2.24
CA ARG A 69 4.86 -12.19 0.87
C ARG A 69 3.87 -12.74 -0.14
N TYR A 70 3.59 -11.96 -1.17
CA TYR A 70 2.67 -12.31 -2.25
C TYR A 70 3.34 -12.16 -3.60
N THR A 71 2.80 -12.85 -4.60
CA THR A 71 3.06 -12.60 -6.01
C THR A 71 1.86 -11.89 -6.62
N VAL A 72 2.07 -10.75 -7.28
CA VAL A 72 1.00 -10.02 -7.98
C VAL A 72 0.48 -10.83 -9.16
N THR A 73 -0.83 -11.07 -9.22
CA THR A 73 -1.46 -11.81 -10.32
C THR A 73 -2.18 -10.90 -11.30
N GLN A 74 -2.78 -9.80 -10.82
CA GLN A 74 -3.45 -8.81 -11.67
C GLN A 74 -3.35 -7.39 -11.08
N LEU A 75 -3.29 -6.40 -11.97
CA LEU A 75 -3.25 -4.97 -11.63
C LEU A 75 -4.42 -4.25 -12.30
N ASN A 76 -5.46 -3.96 -11.52
CA ASN A 76 -6.65 -3.25 -11.98
C ASN A 76 -6.60 -1.77 -11.57
N SER A 77 -7.61 -0.96 -11.90
CA SER A 77 -7.56 0.49 -11.64
C SER A 77 -7.59 0.86 -10.16
N HIS A 78 -8.29 0.06 -9.36
CA HIS A 78 -8.47 0.33 -7.93
C HIS A 78 -8.17 -0.87 -7.03
N VAL A 79 -7.75 -1.99 -7.63
CA VAL A 79 -7.54 -3.27 -6.93
C VAL A 79 -6.28 -3.93 -7.43
N ILE A 80 -5.43 -4.36 -6.50
CA ILE A 80 -4.30 -5.25 -6.75
C ILE A 80 -4.72 -6.66 -6.35
N GLU A 81 -4.62 -7.60 -7.27
CA GLU A 81 -4.80 -9.02 -6.97
C GLU A 81 -3.43 -9.65 -6.73
N ALA A 82 -3.30 -10.39 -5.65
CA ALA A 82 -2.08 -11.09 -5.31
C ALA A 82 -2.37 -12.44 -4.63
N VAL A 83 -1.42 -13.38 -4.73
CA VAL A 83 -1.49 -14.70 -4.09
C VAL A 83 -0.36 -14.86 -3.10
N ILE A 84 -0.62 -15.48 -1.95
CA ILE A 84 0.43 -15.80 -0.97
C ILE A 84 1.47 -16.69 -1.65
N ALA A 85 2.73 -16.25 -1.63
CA ALA A 85 3.80 -16.89 -2.39
C ALA A 85 4.34 -18.16 -1.69
N ILE A 86 4.36 -18.16 -0.35
CA ILE A 86 5.02 -19.20 0.46
C ILE A 86 4.30 -19.43 1.79
N GLY A 87 4.51 -20.60 2.40
CA GLY A 87 4.00 -20.95 3.73
C GLY A 87 2.69 -21.74 3.72
N ALA A 88 2.13 -21.97 4.91
CA ALA A 88 0.94 -22.81 5.11
C ALA A 88 -0.32 -22.28 4.40
N HIS A 89 -0.35 -20.99 4.09
CA HIS A 89 -1.46 -20.32 3.40
C HIS A 89 -1.16 -20.06 1.91
N SER A 90 -0.12 -20.68 1.35
CA SER A 90 0.27 -20.51 -0.06
C SER A 90 -0.89 -20.73 -1.01
N GLY A 91 -0.97 -19.90 -2.05
CA GLY A 91 -2.03 -19.93 -3.06
C GLY A 91 -3.33 -19.21 -2.65
N LYS A 92 -3.53 -18.82 -1.38
CA LYS A 92 -4.66 -17.97 -1.00
C LYS A 92 -4.56 -16.60 -1.69
N ARG A 93 -5.68 -16.15 -2.24
CA ARG A 93 -5.81 -14.85 -2.93
C ARG A 93 -6.14 -13.74 -1.95
N LEU A 94 -5.63 -12.55 -2.25
CA LEU A 94 -5.98 -11.30 -1.59
C LEU A 94 -6.26 -10.23 -2.64
N PHE A 95 -7.34 -9.48 -2.41
CA PHE A 95 -7.69 -8.29 -3.20
C PHE A 95 -7.41 -7.06 -2.35
N ILE A 96 -6.41 -6.29 -2.75
CA ILE A 96 -5.98 -5.09 -2.03
C ILE A 96 -6.58 -3.87 -2.75
N SER A 97 -7.60 -3.27 -2.15
CA SER A 97 -8.11 -1.96 -2.54
C SER A 97 -7.32 -0.84 -1.84
N ARG A 98 -7.62 0.43 -2.16
CA ARG A 98 -7.13 1.55 -1.35
C ARG A 98 -7.71 1.43 0.06
N ILE A 99 -6.85 1.35 1.06
CA ILE A 99 -7.24 1.28 2.47
C ILE A 99 -6.93 2.66 3.08
N PRO A 100 -7.94 3.40 3.58
CA PRO A 100 -7.68 4.65 4.27
C PRO A 100 -6.81 4.39 5.50
N LEU A 101 -5.87 5.29 5.73
CA LEU A 101 -4.93 5.22 6.84
C LEU A 101 -5.10 6.50 7.65
N VAL A 102 -5.47 6.34 8.91
CA VAL A 102 -5.37 7.42 9.89
C VAL A 102 -4.07 7.17 10.65
N PRO A 103 -3.07 8.07 10.58
CA PRO A 103 -1.85 7.92 11.35
C PRO A 103 -2.19 7.92 12.84
N SER A 104 -1.75 6.90 13.57
CA SER A 104 -1.90 6.85 15.03
C SER A 104 -0.86 7.69 15.77
N ASP A 105 0.14 8.19 15.04
CA ASP A 105 1.36 8.77 15.59
C ASP A 105 1.27 10.30 15.56
N ASN A 106 1.59 10.95 16.70
CA ASN A 106 1.66 12.42 16.82
C ASN A 106 2.93 12.99 16.14
N GLN A 107 3.45 12.34 15.10
CA GLN A 107 4.67 12.78 14.40
C GLN A 107 4.47 14.12 13.68
N PHE A 108 3.23 14.45 13.33
CA PHE A 108 2.88 15.72 12.72
C PHE A 108 1.89 16.47 13.61
N PRO A 109 1.85 17.82 13.54
CA PRO A 109 0.88 18.63 14.26
C PRO A 109 -0.56 18.51 13.70
N PHE A 110 -0.80 17.57 12.79
CA PHE A 110 -2.07 17.32 12.11
C PHE A 110 -2.26 15.81 11.89
N GLN A 111 -3.52 15.39 11.71
CA GLN A 111 -3.87 14.03 11.31
C GLN A 111 -4.18 13.98 9.82
N LEU A 112 -3.63 12.96 9.14
CA LEU A 112 -3.94 12.65 7.73
C LEU A 112 -5.27 11.89 7.61
#